data_AF-A0A8X7XRF6-F1
#
_entry.id   AF-A0A8X7XRF6-F1
#
_cell.length_a   1.000
_cell.length_b   1.000
_cell.length_c   1.000
_cell.angle_alpha   90.00
_cell.angle_beta   90.00
_cell.angle_gamma   90.00
#
_symmetry.space_group_name_H-M   'P 1'
#
loop_
_entity.id
_entity.type
_entity.pdbx_description
1 polymer ?
#
loop_
_entity_poly.entity_id
_entity_poly.type
_entity_poly.pdbx_seq_one_letter_code
_entity_poly.pdbx_strand_id
1 'polypeptide(L)'
;MQLLHPIINVIKFGAKPDGKTDSTQPFLKAWSAACSSASPSTIYVPKGRYLLRATVFRGPCKNKITVQIDGTLVAPADYRALGNSGYWILFIKVNRVSVFGGTLDAKGAGFWACRKSGQNCPVGARISQVTYRNIQGTSATPEAVTFDCSPSNPCSGIKLQDIKLTYTNTAATSSCKNIGGTSSGVLMPESCI
;
A
#
# COMPACT_ATOMS: atom_id res chain seq x y z
N MET A 1 -30.40 10.71 6.00
CA MET A 1 -29.85 11.50 4.88
C MET A 1 -28.46 10.96 4.59
N GLN A 2 -28.30 10.11 3.57
CA GLN A 2 -27.02 9.52 3.23
C GLN A 2 -26.18 10.61 2.53
N LEU A 3 -25.15 11.12 3.20
CA LEU A 3 -24.23 12.10 2.61
C LEU A 3 -23.59 11.47 1.36
N LEU A 4 -23.96 11.96 0.17
CA LEU A 4 -23.30 11.61 -1.08
C LEU A 4 -21.83 12.08 -1.00
N HIS A 5 -20.93 11.18 -0.61
CA HIS A 5 -19.51 11.46 -0.63
C HIS A 5 -18.98 11.32 -2.06
N PRO A 6 -18.27 12.34 -2.59
CA PRO A 6 -17.86 12.38 -3.99
C PRO A 6 -16.96 11.19 -4.38
N ILE A 7 -17.25 10.64 -5.56
CA ILE A 7 -16.43 9.60 -6.20
C ILE A 7 -15.57 10.25 -7.28
N ILE A 8 -14.26 10.20 -7.08
CA ILE A 8 -13.22 10.83 -7.87
C ILE A 8 -12.53 9.73 -8.68
N ASN A 9 -13.04 9.48 -9.88
CA ASN A 9 -12.53 8.43 -10.76
C ASN A 9 -11.25 8.90 -11.48
N VAL A 10 -10.16 8.15 -11.33
CA VAL A 10 -8.84 8.48 -11.92
C VAL A 10 -8.85 8.61 -13.45
N ILE A 11 -9.76 7.92 -14.15
CA ILE A 11 -9.90 8.02 -15.61
C ILE A 11 -10.35 9.44 -16.01
N LYS A 12 -11.17 10.10 -15.18
CA LYS A 12 -11.59 11.51 -15.42
C LYS A 12 -10.41 12.49 -15.39
N PHE A 13 -9.26 12.07 -14.84
CA PHE A 13 -8.03 12.84 -14.80
C PHE A 13 -7.00 12.38 -15.84
N GLY A 14 -7.37 11.45 -16.73
CA GLY A 14 -6.55 10.97 -17.84
C GLY A 14 -5.77 9.68 -17.55
N ALA A 15 -6.07 8.96 -16.47
CA ALA A 15 -5.45 7.66 -16.20
C ALA A 15 -5.85 6.67 -17.29
N LYS A 16 -4.88 5.90 -17.80
CA LYS A 16 -5.13 4.89 -18.84
C LYS A 16 -4.97 3.47 -18.26
N PRO A 17 -5.97 2.58 -18.44
CA PRO A 17 -5.96 1.23 -17.88
C PRO A 17 -5.13 0.21 -18.69
N ASP A 18 -4.06 0.63 -19.37
CA ASP A 18 -3.28 -0.19 -20.31
C ASP A 18 -2.01 -0.84 -19.72
N GLY A 19 -1.65 -0.49 -18.49
CA GLY A 19 -0.43 -0.94 -17.79
C GLY A 19 0.87 -0.43 -18.40
N LYS A 20 0.81 0.53 -19.33
CA LYS A 20 1.94 1.04 -20.12
C LYS A 20 2.08 2.55 -20.03
N THR A 21 0.97 3.28 -20.12
CA THR A 21 0.96 4.73 -20.03
C THR A 21 1.11 5.16 -18.58
N ASP A 22 2.07 6.05 -18.30
CA ASP A 22 2.27 6.60 -16.97
C ASP A 22 1.03 7.34 -16.48
N SER A 23 0.40 6.78 -15.45
CA SER A 23 -0.81 7.31 -14.82
C SER A 23 -0.52 8.06 -13.51
N THR A 24 0.75 8.33 -13.18
CA THR A 24 1.13 9.05 -11.94
C THR A 24 0.47 10.43 -11.86
N GLN A 25 0.52 11.24 -12.93
CA GLN A 25 -0.07 12.58 -12.93
C GLN A 25 -1.61 12.57 -12.76
N PRO A 26 -2.36 11.73 -13.49
CA PRO A 26 -3.79 11.53 -13.23
C PRO A 26 -4.12 11.17 -11.78
N PHE A 27 -3.35 10.26 -11.17
CA PHE A 27 -3.54 9.86 -9.78
C PHE A 27 -3.25 11.00 -8.80
N LEU A 28 -2.20 11.80 -9.03
CA LEU A 28 -1.90 12.98 -8.22
C LEU A 28 -2.99 14.05 -8.30
N LYS A 29 -3.59 14.25 -9.48
CA LYS A 29 -4.72 15.17 -9.65
C LYS A 29 -5.97 14.67 -8.93
N ALA A 30 -6.30 13.39 -9.07
CA ALA A 30 -7.40 12.76 -8.33
C ALA A 30 -7.19 12.87 -6.80
N TRP A 31 -5.96 12.65 -6.34
CA TRP A 31 -5.59 12.82 -4.93
C TRP A 31 -5.79 14.26 -4.44
N SER A 32 -5.33 15.25 -5.20
CA SER A 32 -5.49 16.66 -4.86
C SER A 32 -6.97 17.05 -4.72
N ALA A 33 -7.82 16.58 -5.64
CA ALA A 33 -9.27 16.77 -5.57
C ALA A 33 -9.88 16.10 -4.33
N ALA A 34 -9.47 14.86 -4.01
CA ALA A 34 -9.97 14.14 -2.85
C ALA A 34 -9.55 14.81 -1.52
N CYS A 35 -8.30 15.24 -1.45
CA CYS A 35 -7.68 15.82 -0.27
C CYS A 35 -8.21 17.21 0.08
N SER A 36 -8.66 17.96 -0.93
CA SER A 36 -9.28 19.29 -0.79
C SER A 36 -10.80 19.25 -0.58
N SER A 37 -11.43 18.06 -0.63
CA SER A 37 -12.88 17.86 -0.50
C SER A 37 -13.44 18.34 0.84
N ALA A 38 -14.58 19.02 0.79
CA ALA A 38 -15.30 19.53 1.97
C ALA A 38 -16.03 18.42 2.75
N SER A 39 -16.22 17.25 2.16
CA SER A 39 -16.77 16.04 2.79
C SER A 39 -15.85 14.84 2.58
N PRO A 40 -16.05 13.70 3.29
CA PRO A 40 -15.36 12.46 2.98
C PRO A 40 -15.44 12.14 1.50
N SER A 41 -14.38 11.63 0.89
CA SER A 41 -14.32 11.39 -0.56
C SER A 41 -13.73 10.02 -0.88
N THR A 42 -14.09 9.49 -2.05
CA THR A 42 -13.56 8.22 -2.55
C THR A 42 -12.78 8.46 -3.84
N ILE A 43 -11.50 8.11 -3.87
CA ILE A 43 -10.76 7.93 -5.12
C ILE A 43 -11.11 6.55 -5.67
N TYR A 44 -11.62 6.49 -6.88
CA TYR A 44 -12.00 5.23 -7.54
C TYR A 44 -11.03 4.88 -8.66
N VAL A 45 -10.47 3.67 -8.59
CA VAL A 45 -9.60 3.08 -9.62
C VAL A 45 -10.33 1.89 -10.26
N PRO A 46 -10.91 2.07 -11.45
CA PRO A 46 -11.64 1.01 -12.14
C PRO A 46 -10.76 -0.18 -12.52
N LYS A 47 -11.38 -1.29 -12.96
CA LYS A 47 -10.66 -2.43 -13.54
C LYS A 47 -9.71 -1.99 -14.68
N GLY A 48 -8.57 -2.67 -14.78
CA GLY A 48 -7.48 -2.31 -15.70
C GLY A 48 -6.12 -2.31 -15.02
N ARG A 49 -5.05 -2.06 -15.78
CA ARG A 49 -3.69 -1.94 -15.24
C ARG A 49 -3.24 -0.49 -15.33
N TYR A 50 -2.72 0.09 -14.26
CA TYR A 50 -2.30 1.50 -14.23
C TYR A 50 -0.84 1.57 -13.83
N LEU A 51 0.02 1.97 -14.77
CA LEU A 51 1.43 2.17 -14.49
C LEU A 51 1.58 3.40 -13.59
N LEU A 52 2.20 3.21 -12.43
CA LEU A 52 2.58 4.30 -11.54
C LEU A 52 4.08 4.27 -11.31
N ARG A 53 4.73 5.41 -11.51
CA ARG A 53 6.10 5.66 -11.02
C ARG A 53 6.08 5.94 -9.52
N ALA A 54 7.24 6.25 -8.95
CA ALA A 54 7.33 6.71 -7.57
C ALA A 54 6.39 7.91 -7.34
N THR A 55 5.38 7.73 -6.49
CA THR A 55 4.28 8.68 -6.32
C THR A 55 4.06 9.01 -4.85
N VAL A 56 3.94 10.29 -4.54
CA VAL A 56 3.73 10.79 -3.17
C VAL A 56 2.37 11.47 -3.05
N PHE A 57 1.49 10.86 -2.28
CA PHE A 57 0.18 11.39 -1.89
C PHE A 57 0.33 12.19 -0.59
N ARG A 58 0.39 13.52 -0.72
CA ARG A 58 0.65 14.44 0.40
C ARG A 58 -0.63 14.94 1.04
N GLY A 59 -0.62 15.07 2.37
CA GLY A 59 -1.59 15.85 3.15
C GLY A 59 -0.98 17.13 3.74
N PRO A 60 -1.66 17.78 4.71
CA PRO A 60 -2.89 17.34 5.36
C PRO A 60 -4.13 17.42 4.44
N CYS A 61 -5.07 16.49 4.63
CA CYS A 61 -6.34 16.48 3.90
C CYS A 61 -7.48 16.95 4.79
N LYS A 62 -8.45 17.66 4.22
CA LYS A 62 -9.57 18.26 4.97
C LYS A 62 -10.49 17.21 5.59
N ASN A 63 -10.64 16.06 4.93
CA ASN A 63 -11.56 14.99 5.32
C ASN A 63 -10.97 13.60 5.08
N LYS A 64 -11.70 12.58 5.54
CA LYS A 64 -11.38 11.15 5.29
C LYS A 64 -11.34 10.88 3.78
N ILE A 65 -10.33 10.13 3.34
CA ILE A 65 -10.21 9.66 1.96
C ILE A 65 -10.28 8.13 1.96
N THR A 66 -11.16 7.59 1.13
CA THR A 66 -11.16 6.18 0.77
C THR A 66 -10.55 6.02 -0.62
N VAL A 67 -9.63 5.08 -0.81
CA VAL A 67 -9.12 4.67 -2.12
C VAL A 67 -9.69 3.29 -2.41
N GLN A 68 -10.64 3.22 -3.33
CA GLN A 68 -11.26 1.97 -3.78
C GLN A 68 -10.60 1.54 -5.09
N ILE A 69 -9.92 0.39 -5.06
CA ILE A 69 -9.19 -0.14 -6.21
C ILE A 69 -9.87 -1.43 -6.67
N ASP A 70 -10.38 -1.42 -7.90
CA ASP A 70 -10.88 -2.63 -8.57
C ASP A 70 -9.88 -3.14 -9.63
N GLY A 71 -8.87 -2.33 -9.98
CA GLY A 71 -7.82 -2.66 -10.94
C GLY A 71 -6.50 -3.12 -10.31
N THR A 72 -5.44 -3.04 -11.12
CA THR A 72 -4.06 -3.31 -10.71
C THR A 72 -3.22 -2.06 -10.85
N LEU A 73 -2.58 -1.61 -9.77
CA LEU A 73 -1.49 -0.66 -9.84
C LEU A 73 -0.22 -1.43 -10.17
N VAL A 74 0.54 -1.00 -11.17
CA VAL A 74 1.76 -1.69 -11.61
C VAL A 74 2.95 -0.73 -11.55
N ALA A 75 4.07 -1.20 -10.98
CA ALA A 75 5.33 -0.47 -11.00
C ALA A 75 6.01 -0.58 -12.37
N PRO A 76 6.98 0.29 -12.69
CA PRO A 76 7.78 0.13 -13.89
C PRO A 76 8.49 -1.24 -13.93
N ALA A 77 8.58 -1.84 -15.12
CA ALA A 77 9.30 -3.10 -15.30
C ALA A 77 10.79 -2.95 -14.97
N ASP A 78 11.39 -1.82 -15.32
CA ASP A 78 12.71 -1.44 -14.84
C ASP A 78 12.64 -0.92 -13.41
N TYR A 79 13.07 -1.73 -12.45
CA TYR A 79 13.11 -1.39 -11.03
C TYR A 79 14.03 -0.19 -10.72
N ARG A 80 14.97 0.15 -11.62
CA ARG A 80 15.82 1.35 -11.48
C ARG A 80 15.04 2.63 -11.77
N ALA A 81 13.92 2.54 -12.49
CA ALA A 81 13.06 3.68 -12.79
C ALA A 81 12.39 4.30 -11.54
N LEU A 82 12.35 3.56 -10.42
CA LEU A 82 11.93 4.06 -9.12
C LEU A 82 13.03 4.88 -8.42
N GLY A 83 14.27 4.80 -8.90
CA GLY A 83 15.44 5.49 -8.34
C GLY A 83 15.73 5.10 -6.89
N ASN A 84 16.51 5.94 -6.20
CA ASN A 84 16.77 5.82 -4.76
C ASN A 84 15.69 6.51 -3.92
N SER A 85 14.45 6.56 -4.43
CA SER A 85 13.33 7.23 -3.75
C SER A 85 13.02 6.58 -2.40
N GLY A 86 13.32 5.28 -2.23
CA GLY A 86 13.01 4.51 -1.01
C GLY A 86 11.53 4.17 -0.87
N TYR A 87 10.69 4.48 -1.86
CA TYR A 87 9.27 4.16 -1.91
C TYR A 87 8.79 4.04 -3.35
N TRP A 88 7.70 3.28 -3.54
CA TRP A 88 6.92 3.28 -4.79
C TRP A 88 5.66 4.14 -4.64
N ILE A 89 4.85 3.87 -3.61
CA ILE A 89 3.66 4.66 -3.27
C ILE A 89 3.82 5.11 -1.82
N LEU A 90 3.86 6.43 -1.60
CA LEU A 90 4.02 7.02 -0.28
C LEU A 90 2.83 7.92 0.03
N PHE A 91 2.17 7.65 1.15
CA PHE A 91 1.25 8.60 1.77
C PHE A 91 1.97 9.33 2.89
N ILE A 92 2.04 10.66 2.85
CA ILE A 92 2.83 11.44 3.82
C ILE A 92 2.02 12.61 4.38
N LYS A 93 2.09 12.79 5.71
CA LYS A 93 1.31 13.79 6.46
C LYS A 93 -0.20 13.69 6.19
N VAL A 94 -0.69 12.47 5.96
CA VAL A 94 -2.12 12.19 5.77
C VAL A 94 -2.70 11.59 7.05
N ASN A 95 -3.94 11.94 7.34
CA ASN A 95 -4.73 11.35 8.42
C ASN A 95 -5.99 10.73 7.81
N ARG A 96 -6.48 9.63 8.38
CA ARG A 96 -7.77 8.99 8.00
C ARG A 96 -7.87 8.61 6.51
N VAL A 97 -6.84 7.92 6.00
CA VAL A 97 -6.86 7.31 4.66
C VAL A 97 -7.13 5.82 4.80
N SER A 98 -8.04 5.28 3.99
CA SER A 98 -8.31 3.84 3.91
C SER A 98 -8.17 3.40 2.46
N VAL A 99 -7.45 2.30 2.21
CA VAL A 99 -7.27 1.73 0.87
C VAL A 99 -7.92 0.35 0.86
N PHE A 100 -8.76 0.07 -0.13
CA PHE A 100 -9.50 -1.18 -0.24
C PHE A 100 -9.36 -1.78 -1.64
N GLY A 101 -9.26 -3.11 -1.68
CA GLY A 101 -9.28 -3.91 -2.90
C GLY A 101 -8.02 -3.80 -3.76
N GLY A 102 -8.13 -4.37 -4.95
CA GLY A 102 -7.15 -4.23 -6.03
C GLY A 102 -5.92 -5.11 -5.88
N THR A 103 -4.99 -4.92 -6.82
CA THR A 103 -3.68 -5.57 -6.80
C THR A 103 -2.59 -4.52 -6.94
N LEU A 104 -1.54 -4.63 -6.13
CA LEU A 104 -0.33 -3.81 -6.25
C LEU A 104 0.80 -4.70 -6.79
N ASP A 105 1.07 -4.62 -8.08
CA ASP A 105 2.15 -5.35 -8.75
C ASP A 105 3.43 -4.50 -8.77
N ALA A 106 4.26 -4.67 -7.75
CA ALA A 106 5.47 -3.88 -7.54
C ALA A 106 6.65 -4.26 -8.47
N LYS A 107 6.50 -5.23 -9.37
CA LYS A 107 7.56 -5.69 -10.31
C LYS A 107 8.94 -5.97 -9.66
N GLY A 108 8.95 -6.45 -8.42
CA GLY A 108 10.18 -6.58 -7.62
C GLY A 108 11.18 -7.66 -8.08
N ALA A 109 10.83 -8.55 -9.01
CA ALA A 109 11.68 -9.67 -9.41
C ALA A 109 13.09 -9.24 -9.88
N GLY A 110 13.17 -8.18 -10.70
CA GLY A 110 14.45 -7.65 -11.18
C GLY A 110 15.33 -7.09 -10.05
N PHE A 111 14.72 -6.42 -9.08
CA PHE A 111 15.42 -5.93 -7.89
C PHE A 111 16.03 -7.08 -7.08
N TRP A 112 15.26 -8.15 -6.85
CA TRP A 112 15.74 -9.31 -6.10
C TRP A 112 16.83 -10.08 -6.85
N ALA A 113 16.74 -10.20 -8.18
CA ALA A 113 17.80 -10.79 -8.99
C ALA A 113 19.12 -9.99 -8.85
N CYS A 114 19.04 -8.65 -8.89
CA CYS A 114 20.20 -7.80 -8.63
C CYS A 114 20.80 -8.07 -7.24
N ARG A 115 19.98 -8.11 -6.19
CA ARG A 115 20.46 -8.35 -4.81
C ARG A 115 21.12 -9.73 -4.66
N LYS A 116 20.56 -10.77 -5.29
CA LYS A 116 21.14 -12.12 -5.32
C LYS A 116 22.50 -12.16 -6.03
N SER A 117 22.71 -11.29 -7.03
CA SER A 117 23.99 -11.20 -7.76
C SER A 117 25.09 -10.42 -7.03
N GLY A 118 24.81 -9.83 -5.87
CA GLY A 118 25.79 -9.04 -5.10
C GLY A 118 26.18 -7.70 -5.75
N GLN A 119 25.45 -7.25 -6.77
CA GLN A 119 25.71 -5.99 -7.46
C GLN A 119 25.25 -4.76 -6.65
N ASN A 120 25.67 -3.57 -7.10
CA ASN A 120 25.14 -2.31 -6.59
C ASN A 120 23.70 -2.09 -7.09
N CYS A 121 22.74 -2.43 -6.23
CA CYS A 121 21.31 -2.28 -6.52
C CYS A 121 20.77 -0.97 -5.93
N PRO A 122 19.71 -0.38 -6.52
CA PRO A 122 19.02 0.76 -5.94
C PRO A 122 18.58 0.49 -4.49
N VAL A 123 18.28 1.53 -3.73
CA VAL A 123 17.73 1.34 -2.38
C VAL A 123 16.33 0.71 -2.50
N GLY A 124 16.10 -0.39 -1.77
CA GLY A 124 14.80 -1.05 -1.71
C GLY A 124 13.73 -0.15 -1.07
N ALA A 125 12.46 -0.50 -1.23
CA ALA A 125 11.38 0.23 -0.58
C ALA A 125 11.48 0.09 0.94
N ARG A 126 11.31 1.21 1.66
CA ARG A 126 11.24 1.25 3.13
C ARG A 126 9.78 1.34 3.55
N ILE A 127 9.31 0.33 4.27
CA ILE A 127 7.97 0.34 4.87
C ILE A 127 8.08 1.00 6.24
N SER A 128 7.30 2.06 6.47
CA SER A 128 7.29 2.74 7.76
C SER A 128 5.95 3.41 8.05
N GLN A 129 5.63 3.56 9.34
CA GLN A 129 4.43 4.27 9.81
C GLN A 129 3.11 3.71 9.26
N VAL A 130 3.03 2.38 9.10
CA VAL A 130 1.82 1.69 8.59
C VAL A 130 1.03 1.13 9.78
N THR A 131 -0.27 1.41 9.82
CA THR A 131 -1.19 0.80 10.80
C THR A 131 -2.08 -0.21 10.10
N TYR A 132 -1.95 -1.48 10.47
CA TYR A 132 -2.89 -2.54 10.14
C TYR A 132 -3.93 -2.60 11.26
N ARG A 133 -5.20 -2.34 10.94
CA ARG A 133 -6.28 -2.30 11.94
C ARG A 133 -7.50 -3.06 11.48
N ASN A 134 -8.11 -3.83 12.40
CA ASN A 134 -9.41 -4.50 12.20
C ASN A 134 -9.41 -5.46 11.01
N ILE A 135 -8.37 -6.30 10.93
CA ILE A 135 -8.23 -7.31 9.89
C ILE A 135 -8.72 -8.63 10.45
N GLN A 136 -9.79 -9.19 9.88
CA GLN A 136 -10.38 -10.44 10.35
C GLN A 136 -10.66 -11.38 9.18
N GLY A 137 -10.45 -12.69 9.34
CA GLY A 137 -10.72 -13.68 8.29
C GLY A 137 -9.92 -14.97 8.42
N THR A 138 -9.82 -15.70 7.31
CA THR A 138 -9.06 -16.96 7.20
C THR A 138 -7.91 -16.80 6.21
N SER A 139 -6.75 -17.36 6.54
CA SER A 139 -5.58 -17.45 5.65
C SER A 139 -5.62 -18.71 4.80
N ALA A 140 -5.04 -18.63 3.60
CA ALA A 140 -4.83 -19.78 2.72
C ALA A 140 -3.59 -20.63 3.11
N THR A 141 -2.69 -20.05 3.92
CA THR A 141 -1.46 -20.67 4.41
C THR A 141 -1.38 -20.60 5.94
N PRO A 142 -0.60 -21.48 6.60
CA PRO A 142 -0.40 -21.41 8.05
C PRO A 142 0.11 -20.05 8.51
N GLU A 143 1.11 -19.50 7.82
CA GLU A 143 1.62 -18.14 8.04
C GLU A 143 0.70 -17.12 7.37
N ALA A 144 -0.06 -16.37 8.18
CA ALA A 144 -1.03 -15.38 7.72
C ALA A 144 -0.48 -13.94 7.74
N VAL A 145 0.52 -13.69 8.59
CA VAL A 145 1.15 -12.37 8.74
C VAL A 145 2.66 -12.53 8.61
N THR A 146 3.23 -12.07 7.51
CA THR A 146 4.68 -12.14 7.26
C THR A 146 5.25 -10.77 6.99
N PHE A 147 6.18 -10.33 7.85
CA PHE A 147 6.99 -9.14 7.64
C PHE A 147 8.45 -9.55 7.45
N ASP A 148 8.93 -9.56 6.21
CA ASP A 148 10.34 -9.83 5.89
C ASP A 148 11.02 -8.56 5.37
N CYS A 149 11.66 -7.83 6.28
CA CYS A 149 12.35 -6.59 5.98
C CYS A 149 13.87 -6.82 5.97
N SER A 150 14.60 -6.03 5.18
CA SER A 150 16.05 -6.19 5.08
C SER A 150 16.78 -5.60 6.29
N PRO A 151 17.93 -6.15 6.75
CA PRO A 151 18.72 -5.54 7.82
C PRO A 151 19.19 -4.12 7.48
N SER A 152 19.49 -3.87 6.21
CA SER A 152 19.91 -2.56 5.69
C SER A 152 18.80 -1.51 5.62
N ASN A 153 17.53 -1.94 5.56
CA ASN A 153 16.36 -1.07 5.49
C ASN A 153 15.23 -1.71 6.32
N PRO A 154 15.32 -1.66 7.66
CA PRO A 154 14.34 -2.27 8.53
C PRO A 154 12.98 -1.55 8.42
N CYS A 155 11.90 -2.30 8.64
CA CYS A 155 10.56 -1.73 8.75
C CYS A 155 10.39 -1.05 10.11
N SER A 156 9.82 0.16 10.16
CA SER A 156 9.77 0.93 11.42
C SER A 156 8.45 1.67 11.63
N GLY A 157 7.93 1.65 12.85
CA GLY A 157 6.66 2.29 13.19
C GLY A 157 5.45 1.54 12.63
N ILE A 158 5.55 0.21 12.53
CA ILE A 158 4.42 -0.64 12.16
C ILE A 158 3.49 -0.78 13.36
N LYS A 159 2.18 -0.66 13.14
CA LYS A 159 1.18 -0.85 14.19
C LYS A 159 0.23 -1.97 13.80
N LEU A 160 0.13 -3.00 14.63
CA LEU A 160 -0.88 -4.05 14.49
C LEU A 160 -1.97 -3.83 15.53
N GLN A 161 -3.21 -3.72 15.09
CA GLN A 161 -4.32 -3.48 16.01
C GLN A 161 -5.55 -4.30 15.61
N ASP A 162 -6.13 -5.07 16.53
CA ASP A 162 -7.37 -5.81 16.28
C ASP A 162 -7.27 -6.70 15.04
N ILE A 163 -6.30 -7.63 15.04
CA ILE A 163 -6.04 -8.61 13.99
C ILE A 163 -6.55 -9.99 14.43
N LYS A 164 -7.37 -10.64 13.59
CA LYS A 164 -7.99 -11.95 13.84
C LYS A 164 -8.02 -12.82 12.58
N LEU A 165 -6.92 -13.51 12.30
CA LEU A 165 -6.71 -14.42 11.18
C LEU A 165 -6.55 -15.87 11.67
N THR A 166 -7.30 -16.78 11.07
CA THR A 166 -7.25 -18.23 11.35
C THR A 166 -6.75 -19.01 10.14
N TYR A 167 -6.21 -20.20 10.36
CA TYR A 167 -5.89 -21.18 9.32
C TYR A 167 -6.53 -22.51 9.74
N THR A 168 -7.29 -23.16 8.85
CA THR A 168 -7.99 -24.43 9.17
C THR A 168 -8.73 -24.43 10.51
N ASN A 169 -9.44 -23.34 10.82
CA ASN A 169 -10.17 -23.09 12.07
C ASN A 169 -9.33 -22.98 13.35
N THR A 170 -8.00 -22.96 13.26
CA THR A 170 -7.09 -22.65 14.36
C THR A 170 -6.49 -21.26 14.19
N ALA A 171 -5.84 -20.71 15.22
CA ALA A 171 -5.03 -19.51 15.05
C ALA A 171 -4.00 -19.75 13.93
N ALA A 172 -3.86 -18.79 13.02
CA ALA A 172 -2.75 -18.81 12.07
C ALA A 172 -1.43 -18.49 12.80
N THR A 173 -0.31 -18.40 12.07
CA THR A 173 0.98 -17.96 12.60
C THR A 173 1.42 -16.63 11.97
N SER A 174 2.37 -15.97 12.64
CA SER A 174 3.02 -14.75 12.18
C SER A 174 4.54 -14.93 12.16
N SER A 175 5.23 -14.22 11.26
CA SER A 175 6.69 -14.23 11.13
C SER A 175 7.22 -12.84 10.82
N CYS A 176 8.29 -12.44 11.51
CA CYS A 176 8.83 -11.09 11.47
C CYS A 176 10.37 -11.10 11.37
N LYS A 177 10.91 -10.25 10.50
CA LYS A 177 12.35 -10.05 10.33
C LYS A 177 12.66 -8.57 10.10
N ASN A 178 13.56 -8.01 10.92
CA ASN A 178 14.00 -6.60 10.87
C ASN A 178 12.84 -5.58 10.89
N ILE A 179 11.88 -5.77 11.79
CA ILE A 179 10.71 -4.91 11.98
C ILE A 179 10.71 -4.30 13.39
N GLY A 180 10.27 -3.05 13.48
CA GLY A 180 10.00 -2.37 14.75
C GLY A 180 8.64 -1.68 14.72
N GLY A 181 7.90 -1.81 15.82
CA GLY A 181 6.51 -1.36 15.88
C GLY A 181 5.86 -1.60 17.24
N THR A 182 4.53 -1.58 17.25
CA THR A 182 3.71 -1.83 18.45
C THR A 182 2.46 -2.62 18.08
N SER A 183 1.98 -3.46 18.99
CA SER A 183 0.73 -4.20 18.82
C SER A 183 -0.28 -3.87 19.93
N SER A 184 -1.58 -3.86 19.62
CA SER A 184 -2.64 -3.61 20.61
C SER A 184 -3.99 -4.27 20.26
N GLY A 185 -4.84 -4.46 21.25
CA GLY A 185 -6.17 -5.06 21.05
C GLY A 185 -6.11 -6.57 20.80
N VAL A 186 -7.08 -7.10 20.05
CA VAL A 186 -7.12 -8.54 19.71
C VAL A 186 -6.01 -8.87 18.71
N LEU A 187 -5.21 -9.89 18.98
CA LEU A 187 -4.13 -10.34 18.09
C LEU A 187 -4.14 -11.87 18.01
N MET A 188 -4.71 -12.38 16.93
CA MET A 188 -4.65 -13.77 16.51
C MET A 188 -4.32 -13.76 15.02
N PRO A 189 -3.19 -14.26 14.52
CA PRO A 189 -2.04 -14.78 15.26
C PRO A 189 -1.47 -13.79 16.28
N GLU A 190 -0.71 -14.31 17.25
CA GLU A 190 0.10 -13.48 18.15
C GLU A 190 1.00 -12.53 17.34
N SER A 191 1.27 -11.34 17.86
CA SER A 191 2.17 -10.38 17.21
C SER A 191 3.60 -10.91 17.20
N CYS A 192 4.27 -10.83 16.05
CA CYS A 192 5.71 -11.06 15.93
C CYS A 192 6.55 -9.76 15.99
N ILE A 193 5.88 -8.63 16.24
CA ILE A 193 6.46 -7.30 16.49
C ILE A 193 6.58 -7.08 17.99
#